data_AF-C6DCW3-F1
#
_entry.id   AF-C6DCW3-F1
#
_cell.length_a   1.000
_cell.length_b   1.000
_cell.length_c   1.000
_cell.angle_alpha   90.00
_cell.angle_beta   90.00
_cell.angle_gamma   90.00
#
_symmetry.space_group_name_H-M   'P 1'
#
loop_
_entity.id
_entity.type
_entity.pdbx_description
1 polymer ?
#
loop_
_entity_poly.entity_id
_entity_poly.type
_entity_poly.pdbx_seq_one_letter_code
_entity_poly.pdbx_strand_id
1 'polypeptide(L)'
;MNINNQSCIPLEVRTAVYRRAVAQAYLDNCRETGITLNCNLSELEIAIALELEGAHVREHGTATGMEIACAMLGDMVQPTLLTDKPRLTVLGHIIMGELCQCATAATPTTTLH
;
A
#
# COMPACT_ATOMS: atom_id res chain seq x y z
N MET A 1 -10.51 6.99 27.76
CA MET A 1 -10.62 6.58 26.35
C MET A 1 -10.67 7.86 25.54
N ASN A 2 -9.61 8.19 24.80
CA ASN A 2 -9.44 9.50 24.17
C ASN A 2 -10.14 9.51 22.80
N ILE A 3 -11.17 10.36 22.64
CA ILE A 3 -12.18 10.27 21.56
C ILE A 3 -11.83 11.18 20.36
N ASN A 4 -10.64 11.80 20.33
CA ASN A 4 -10.36 12.93 19.43
C ASN A 4 -9.37 12.68 18.28
N ASN A 5 -9.17 11.43 17.84
CA ASN A 5 -8.36 11.13 16.64
C ASN A 5 -9.20 10.90 15.37
N GLN A 6 -10.37 11.52 15.27
CA GLN A 6 -11.10 11.57 14.00
C GLN A 6 -10.42 12.59 13.09
N SER A 7 -9.66 12.08 12.13
CA SER A 7 -9.10 12.90 11.06
C SER A 7 -10.23 13.64 10.34
N CYS A 8 -10.02 14.91 10.00
CA CYS A 8 -10.95 15.69 9.18
C CYS A 8 -10.98 15.25 7.71
N ILE A 9 -10.11 14.31 7.33
CA ILE A 9 -10.01 13.77 5.97
C ILE A 9 -10.85 12.49 5.90
N PRO A 10 -11.77 12.36 4.91
CA PRO A 10 -12.55 11.14 4.72
C PRO A 10 -11.68 9.89 4.62
N LEU A 11 -12.19 8.76 5.12
CA LEU A 11 -11.45 7.50 5.17
C LEU A 11 -10.93 7.11 3.77
N GLU A 12 -11.76 7.21 2.76
CA GLU A 12 -11.46 6.86 1.37
C GLU A 12 -10.29 7.68 0.83
N VAL A 13 -10.26 8.97 1.17
CA VAL A 13 -9.19 9.88 0.75
C VAL A 13 -7.90 9.57 1.49
N ARG A 14 -7.97 9.31 2.81
CA ARG A 14 -6.78 8.90 3.59
C ARG A 14 -6.19 7.60 3.06
N THR A 15 -7.04 6.59 2.82
CA THR A 15 -6.61 5.31 2.27
C THR A 15 -5.94 5.51 0.90
N ALA A 16 -6.54 6.29 0.01
CA ALA A 16 -5.95 6.58 -1.31
C ALA A 16 -4.59 7.30 -1.21
N VAL A 17 -4.47 8.27 -0.29
CA VAL A 17 -3.21 8.99 -0.06
C VAL A 17 -2.12 8.05 0.47
N TYR A 18 -2.44 7.23 1.47
CA TYR A 18 -1.46 6.29 2.01
C TYR A 18 -1.10 5.20 1.01
N ARG A 19 -2.05 4.67 0.23
CA ARG A 19 -1.80 3.72 -0.86
C ARG A 19 -0.80 4.28 -1.86
N ARG A 20 -1.01 5.51 -2.32
CA ARG A 20 -0.11 6.20 -3.25
C ARG A 20 1.28 6.41 -2.63
N ALA A 21 1.33 6.83 -1.36
CA ALA A 21 2.58 7.05 -0.64
C ALA A 21 3.39 5.75 -0.47
N VAL A 22 2.74 4.65 -0.08
CA VAL A 22 3.35 3.32 0.03
C VAL A 22 3.90 2.87 -1.32
N ALA A 23 3.08 2.93 -2.37
CA ALA A 23 3.47 2.48 -3.70
C ALA A 23 4.66 3.29 -4.24
N GLN A 24 4.63 4.62 -4.10
CA GLN A 24 5.71 5.50 -4.52
C GLN A 24 6.99 5.23 -3.72
N ALA A 25 6.89 5.12 -2.39
CA ALA A 25 8.03 4.87 -1.52
C ALA A 25 8.69 3.52 -1.82
N TYR A 26 7.91 2.50 -2.16
CA TYR A 26 8.45 1.19 -2.55
C TYR A 26 9.19 1.25 -3.89
N LEU A 27 8.61 1.90 -4.91
CA LEU A 27 9.26 2.08 -6.21
C LEU A 27 10.58 2.84 -6.09
N ASP A 28 10.60 3.92 -5.32
CA ASP A 28 11.82 4.71 -5.11
C ASP A 28 12.86 3.92 -4.33
N ASN A 29 12.46 3.14 -3.32
CA ASN A 29 13.36 2.23 -2.63
C ASN A 29 13.96 1.17 -3.57
N CYS A 30 13.15 0.57 -4.45
CA CYS A 30 13.64 -0.40 -5.43
C CYS A 30 14.63 0.24 -6.41
N ARG A 31 14.37 1.46 -6.87
CA ARG A 31 15.32 2.23 -7.71
C ARG A 31 16.62 2.52 -6.98
N GLU A 32 16.55 2.93 -5.72
CA GLU A 32 17.72 3.23 -4.87
C GLU A 32 18.56 1.99 -4.57
N THR A 33 17.93 0.82 -4.48
CA THR A 33 18.59 -0.46 -4.16
C THR A 33 18.94 -1.30 -5.39
N GLY A 34 18.63 -0.83 -6.60
CA GLY A 34 18.91 -1.52 -7.86
C GLY A 34 18.01 -2.72 -8.15
N ILE A 35 16.86 -2.82 -7.48
CA ILE A 35 15.86 -3.86 -7.73
C ILE A 35 14.96 -3.43 -8.90
N THR A 36 14.92 -4.23 -9.96
CA THR A 36 14.01 -4.02 -11.08
C THR A 36 12.63 -4.58 -10.77
N LEU A 37 11.64 -3.70 -10.68
CA LEU A 37 10.23 -4.10 -10.62
C LEU A 37 9.63 -4.07 -12.03
N ASN A 38 8.89 -5.13 -12.37
CA ASN A 38 8.16 -5.23 -13.63
C ASN A 38 6.75 -4.62 -13.55
N CYS A 39 6.53 -3.72 -12.60
CA CYS A 39 5.26 -3.02 -12.43
C CYS A 39 5.46 -1.52 -12.31
N ASN A 40 4.50 -0.77 -12.84
CA ASN A 40 4.43 0.67 -12.69
C ASN A 40 3.64 1.05 -11.42
N LEU A 41 3.62 2.34 -11.11
CA LEU A 41 2.99 2.87 -9.90
C LEU A 41 1.49 2.54 -9.81
N SER A 42 0.75 2.64 -10.92
CA SER A 42 -0.69 2.33 -10.94
C SER A 42 -0.94 0.84 -10.71
N GLU A 43 -0.12 -0.04 -11.29
CA GLU A 43 -0.21 -1.49 -11.07
C GLU A 43 0.06 -1.85 -9.61
N LEU A 44 1.01 -1.16 -8.98
CA LEU A 44 1.31 -1.35 -7.57
C LEU A 44 0.19 -0.84 -6.66
N GLU A 45 -0.42 0.30 -6.98
CA GLU A 45 -1.60 0.79 -6.26
C GLU A 45 -2.79 -0.19 -6.40
N ILE A 46 -3.00 -0.76 -7.58
CA ILE A 46 -4.04 -1.79 -7.80
C ILE A 46 -3.74 -3.03 -6.96
N ALA A 47 -2.50 -3.51 -6.93
CA ALA A 47 -2.10 -4.67 -6.13
C ALA A 47 -2.34 -4.42 -4.63
N ILE A 48 -1.99 -3.23 -4.13
CA ILE A 48 -2.27 -2.85 -2.73
C ILE A 48 -3.79 -2.83 -2.47
N ALA A 49 -4.58 -2.24 -3.36
CA ALA A 49 -6.03 -2.18 -3.18
C ALA A 49 -6.68 -3.57 -3.19
N LEU A 50 -6.27 -4.46 -4.09
CA LEU A 50 -6.86 -5.80 -4.23
C LEU A 50 -6.43 -6.74 -3.11
N GLU A 51 -5.13 -6.82 -2.86
CA GLU A 51 -4.58 -7.85 -1.99
C GLU A 51 -4.54 -7.40 -0.53
N LEU A 52 -4.14 -6.15 -0.28
CA LEU A 52 -3.95 -5.66 1.08
C LEU A 52 -5.24 -5.11 1.67
N GLU A 53 -5.87 -4.14 0.98
CA GLU A 53 -7.13 -3.56 1.45
C GLU A 53 -8.28 -4.58 1.29
N GLY A 54 -8.33 -5.26 0.15
CA GLY A 54 -9.33 -6.30 -0.12
C GLY A 54 -9.26 -7.49 0.83
N ALA A 55 -8.07 -7.84 1.37
CA ALA A 55 -7.97 -8.86 2.41
C ALA A 55 -8.71 -8.45 3.69
N HIS A 56 -8.45 -7.24 4.20
CA HIS A 56 -9.12 -6.77 5.41
C HIS A 56 -10.63 -6.57 5.21
N VAL A 57 -11.06 -6.14 4.01
CA VAL A 57 -12.49 -6.05 3.68
C VAL A 57 -13.15 -7.43 3.67
N ARG A 58 -12.50 -8.46 3.12
CA ARG A 58 -13.05 -9.83 3.15
C ARG A 58 -13.13 -10.40 4.56
N GLU A 59 -12.17 -10.08 5.42
CA GLU A 59 -12.10 -10.62 6.78
C GLU A 59 -13.03 -9.90 7.76
N HIS A 60 -13.16 -8.58 7.65
CA HIS A 60 -13.85 -7.75 8.66
C HIS A 60 -15.06 -6.99 8.13
N GLY A 61 -15.41 -7.16 6.84
CA GLY A 61 -16.44 -6.37 6.16
C GLY A 61 -15.95 -4.99 5.74
N THR A 62 -16.74 -4.29 4.92
CA THR A 62 -16.29 -3.04 4.26
C THR A 62 -15.94 -1.92 5.24
N ALA A 63 -16.80 -1.62 6.23
CA ALA A 63 -16.57 -0.49 7.13
C ALA A 63 -15.30 -0.70 7.99
N THR A 64 -15.26 -1.79 8.76
CA THR A 64 -14.14 -2.11 9.65
C THR A 64 -12.88 -2.46 8.87
N GLY A 65 -13.00 -3.22 7.78
CA GLY A 65 -11.88 -3.63 6.95
C GLY A 65 -11.14 -2.46 6.32
N MET A 66 -11.87 -1.43 5.84
CA MET A 66 -11.23 -0.23 5.30
C MET A 66 -10.55 0.63 6.38
N GLU A 67 -11.09 0.67 7.60
CA GLU A 67 -10.43 1.36 8.72
C GLU A 67 -9.11 0.67 9.10
N ILE A 68 -9.12 -0.66 9.19
CA ILE A 68 -7.92 -1.46 9.46
C ILE A 68 -6.88 -1.27 8.35
N ALA A 69 -7.30 -1.38 7.09
CA ALA A 69 -6.41 -1.20 5.95
C ALA A 69 -5.81 0.20 5.91
N CYS A 70 -6.61 1.24 6.16
CA CYS A 70 -6.11 2.62 6.23
C CYS A 70 -5.10 2.81 7.35
N ALA A 71 -5.34 2.23 8.54
CA ALA A 71 -4.42 2.31 9.66
C ALA A 71 -3.08 1.63 9.34
N MET A 72 -3.14 0.41 8.80
CA MET A 72 -1.95 -0.34 8.41
C MET A 72 -1.15 0.36 7.31
N LEU A 73 -1.80 0.90 6.27
CA LEU A 73 -1.13 1.69 5.24
C LEU A 73 -0.44 2.94 5.82
N GLY A 74 -1.06 3.56 6.83
CA GLY A 74 -0.44 4.64 7.58
C GLY A 74 0.83 4.20 8.31
N ASP A 75 0.78 3.05 8.99
CA ASP A 75 1.92 2.48 9.72
C ASP A 75 3.06 2.01 8.80
N MET A 76 2.77 1.76 7.52
CA MET A 76 3.75 1.42 6.50
C MET A 76 4.56 2.62 6.00
N VAL A 77 4.12 3.86 6.25
CA VAL A 77 4.78 5.08 5.78
C VAL A 77 5.43 5.81 6.95
N GLN A 78 6.69 6.20 6.79
CA GLN A 78 7.39 6.98 7.82
C GLN A 78 6.69 8.33 8.01
N PRO A 79 6.52 8.80 9.26
CA PRO A 79 6.06 10.16 9.51
C PRO A 79 7.19 11.13 9.15
N THR A 80 7.15 11.65 7.93
CA THR A 80 8.11 12.63 7.41
C THR A 80 7.50 14.02 7.33
N LEU A 81 8.34 15.04 7.12
CA LEU A 81 7.82 16.37 6.79
C LEU A 81 7.07 16.29 5.45
N LEU A 82 6.02 17.11 5.29
CA LEU A 82 5.18 17.12 4.09
C LEU A 82 5.95 17.42 2.79
N THR A 83 7.15 17.98 2.90
CA THR A 83 8.05 18.30 1.78
C THR A 83 8.94 17.14 1.37
N ASP A 84 9.12 16.15 2.23
CA ASP A 84 10.00 15.02 1.96
C ASP A 84 9.28 13.98 1.11
N LYS A 85 10.04 13.28 0.27
CA LYS A 85 9.51 12.10 -0.43
C LYS A 85 9.05 11.05 0.60
N PRO A 86 7.94 10.34 0.35
CA PRO A 86 7.49 9.30 1.25
C PRO A 86 8.54 8.19 1.33
N ARG A 87 8.72 7.64 2.53
CA ARG A 87 9.60 6.50 2.81
C ARG A 87 8.83 5.43 3.56
N LEU A 88 9.20 4.17 3.34
CA LEU A 88 8.60 3.06 4.04
C LEU A 88 9.18 2.90 5.44
N THR A 89 8.34 2.45 6.37
CA THR A 89 8.79 1.85 7.63
C THR A 89 9.31 0.44 7.38
N VAL A 90 9.88 -0.19 8.41
CA VAL A 90 10.27 -1.62 8.36
C VAL A 90 9.08 -2.51 7.98
N LEU A 91 7.90 -2.24 8.57
CA LEU A 91 6.67 -2.94 8.24
C LEU A 91 6.31 -2.78 6.75
N GLY A 92 6.41 -1.54 6.25
CA GLY A 92 6.17 -1.23 4.84
C GLY A 92 7.06 -2.04 3.90
N HIS A 93 8.35 -2.17 4.21
CA HIS A 93 9.27 -2.98 3.40
C HIS A 93 8.93 -4.46 3.41
N ILE A 94 8.54 -5.02 4.57
CA ILE A 94 8.19 -6.44 4.70
C ILE A 94 6.94 -6.74 3.87
N ILE A 95 5.84 -6.02 4.12
CA ILE A 95 4.55 -6.24 3.45
C ILE A 95 4.68 -6.05 1.94
N MET A 96 5.35 -4.99 1.48
CA MET A 96 5.52 -4.76 0.05
C MET A 96 6.43 -5.80 -0.62
N GLY A 97 7.45 -6.28 0.11
CA GLY A 97 8.29 -7.39 -0.35
C GLY A 97 7.48 -8.65 -0.61
N GLU A 98 6.59 -9.02 0.32
CA GLU A 98 5.70 -10.18 0.19
C GLU A 98 4.67 -9.98 -0.93
N LEU A 99 4.04 -8.80 -0.98
CA LEU A 99 3.06 -8.45 -2.00
C LEU A 99 3.64 -8.56 -3.42
N CYS A 100 4.83 -8.02 -3.65
CA CYS A 100 5.48 -8.06 -4.97
C CYS A 100 6.00 -9.45 -5.35
N GLN A 101 6.36 -10.29 -4.38
CA GLN A 101 6.67 -11.71 -4.65
C GLN A 101 5.43 -12.48 -5.10
N CYS A 102 4.28 -12.27 -4.46
CA CYS A 102 3.01 -12.88 -4.88
C CYS A 102 2.53 -12.37 -6.25
N ALA A 103 2.64 -11.07 -6.52
CA ALA A 103 2.23 -10.48 -7.79
C ALA A 103 3.08 -10.95 -8.98
N THR A 104 4.38 -11.19 -8.78
CA THR A 104 5.27 -11.69 -9.84
C THR A 104 5.13 -13.18 -10.10
N ALA A 105 4.70 -13.97 -9.10
CA ALA A 105 4.38 -15.40 -9.29
C ALA A 105 3.07 -15.62 -10.09
N ALA A 106 2.19 -14.62 -10.10
CA ALA A 106 0.85 -14.74 -10.66
C ALA A 106 0.74 -14.32 -12.14
N THR A 107 1.85 -14.14 -12.89
CA THR A 107 1.78 -13.82 -14.34
C THR A 107 0.87 -14.82 -15.05
N PRO A 108 -0.33 -14.41 -15.54
CA PRO A 108 -1.09 -15.26 -16.42
C PRO A 108 -0.40 -15.19 -17.77
N THR A 109 0.17 -16.32 -18.20
CA THR A 109 0.53 -16.57 -19.59
C THR A 109 -0.74 -16.43 -20.43
N THR A 110 -1.08 -15.21 -20.82
CA THR A 110 -2.11 -14.97 -21.84
C THR A 110 -1.42 -15.11 -23.18
N THR A 111 -1.16 -16.36 -23.59
CA THR A 111 -0.99 -16.69 -25.00
C THR A 111 -2.33 -16.45 -25.68
N LEU A 112 -2.46 -15.31 -26.35
CA LEU A 112 -3.50 -15.10 -27.36
C LEU A 112 -3.21 -16.06 -28.52
N HIS A 113 -4.10 -17.02 -28.76
CA HIS A 113 -4.24 -17.77 -30.01
C HIS A 113 -5.68 -17.62 -30.49
#